data_AF-A0A1Y5K5N5-F1
#
_entry.id   AF-A0A1Y5K5N5-F1
#
_cell.length_a   1.000
_cell.length_b   1.000
_cell.length_c   1.000
_cell.angle_alpha   90.00
_cell.angle_beta   90.00
_cell.angle_gamma   90.00
#
_symmetry.space_group_name_H-M   'P 1'
#
loop_
_entity.id
_entity.type
_entity.pdbx_description
1 polymer ?
#
loop_
_entity_poly.entity_id
_entity_poly.type
_entity_poly.pdbx_seq_one_letter_code
_entity_poly.pdbx_strand_id
1 'polypeptide(L)'
;MGRGYYTKLISFLLLLSVALNAYLLWPKPTKTQAQTVTSTKTKPILKRSVESTSPEYQQAINQFQKRQFTAAVASYQQLNNSHPLEAEQLYFSWLDTLDSWLLNNELTISEAFLYAFLSSFPYDIKMLQLEVERLVKNQQPHQAIVALFTLQPMANEAEQAAISMRLTQLTQTQIKTLSKREAWQEIVNQTAVWLDYSSENPYHLMAQANAFYQLGDLVSAQSNLDRLDEEHPLKSQASELQALINNAYSEVDLVPLTKHGAHYLLDITVNDALNTQLMIDTGASLTVLPQTVIDALYPTPEYLGTMMVNTANGKATAQRYRIESIKIGQQVLTNFDILAISQHSGHGLLGMNFLQYFKFNINQQTNQLELDKQ
;
A
#
# COMPACT_ATOMS: atom_id res chain seq x y z
N MET A 1 0.00 -40.46 -1.93
CA MET A 1 0.52 -40.45 -0.54
C MET A 1 1.58 -39.36 -0.45
N GLY A 2 1.36 -38.25 0.23
CA GLY A 2 2.39 -37.18 0.20
C GLY A 2 2.16 -35.95 1.07
N ARG A 3 0.93 -35.64 1.51
CA ARG A 3 0.67 -34.39 2.24
C ARG A 3 0.83 -34.50 3.77
N GLY A 4 0.68 -35.70 4.34
CA GLY A 4 0.78 -35.94 5.79
C GLY A 4 2.20 -36.13 6.32
N TYR A 5 3.19 -36.36 5.45
CA TYR A 5 4.58 -36.55 5.85
C TYR A 5 5.29 -35.21 6.05
N TYR A 6 5.04 -34.20 5.20
CA TYR A 6 5.66 -32.88 5.33
C TYR A 6 5.19 -32.10 6.55
N THR A 7 3.91 -32.17 6.91
CA THR A 7 3.38 -31.54 8.13
C THR A 7 3.96 -32.17 9.40
N LYS A 8 4.16 -33.50 9.40
CA LYS A 8 4.84 -34.19 10.51
C LYS A 8 6.33 -33.84 10.58
N LEU A 9 7.01 -33.70 9.44
CA LEU A 9 8.42 -33.29 9.39
C LEU A 9 8.62 -31.85 9.89
N ILE A 10 7.78 -30.91 9.45
CA ILE A 10 7.84 -29.51 9.89
C ILE A 10 7.52 -29.40 11.38
N SER A 11 6.50 -30.11 11.86
CA SER A 11 6.16 -30.12 13.30
C SER A 11 7.28 -30.70 14.15
N PHE A 12 7.96 -31.74 13.65
CA PHE A 12 9.11 -32.34 14.31
C PHE A 12 10.31 -31.39 14.37
N LEU A 13 10.61 -30.67 13.28
CA LEU A 13 11.68 -29.67 13.24
C LEU A 13 11.40 -28.48 14.17
N LEU A 14 10.14 -28.04 14.27
CA LEU A 14 9.72 -26.97 15.17
C LEU A 14 9.87 -27.38 16.64
N LEU A 15 9.46 -28.60 16.99
CA LEU A 15 9.66 -29.15 18.33
C LEU A 15 11.15 -29.31 18.68
N LEU A 16 11.98 -29.71 17.71
CA LEU A 16 13.42 -29.83 17.89
C LEU A 16 14.07 -28.44 18.16
N SER A 17 13.62 -27.41 17.44
CA SER A 17 14.09 -26.03 17.62
C SER A 17 13.73 -25.47 18.99
N VAL A 18 12.49 -25.68 19.45
CA VAL A 18 12.03 -25.24 20.78
C VAL A 18 12.79 -25.97 21.89
N ALA A 19 13.02 -27.28 21.74
CA ALA A 19 13.78 -28.07 22.72
C ALA A 19 15.26 -27.63 22.79
N LEU A 20 15.87 -27.30 21.65
CA LEU A 20 17.26 -26.83 21.59
C LEU A 20 17.42 -25.45 22.25
N ASN A 21 16.49 -24.53 21.98
CA ASN A 21 16.48 -23.22 22.63
C ASN A 21 16.26 -23.31 24.15
N ALA A 22 15.38 -24.21 24.60
CA ALA A 22 15.18 -24.47 26.03
C ALA A 22 16.42 -25.08 26.70
N TYR A 23 17.16 -25.96 26.00
CA TYR A 23 18.40 -26.56 26.52
C TYR A 23 19.55 -25.54 26.61
N LEU A 24 19.68 -24.64 25.63
CA LEU A 24 20.74 -23.62 25.61
C LEU A 24 20.53 -22.52 26.66
N LEU A 25 19.28 -22.23 27.01
CA LEU A 25 18.91 -21.24 28.03
C LEU A 25 18.79 -21.82 29.44
N TRP A 26 19.02 -23.14 29.61
CA TRP A 26 18.96 -23.78 30.93
C TRP A 26 20.20 -23.42 31.77
N PRO A 27 20.04 -22.80 32.96
CA PRO A 27 21.18 -22.43 33.80
C PRO A 27 21.90 -23.69 34.29
N LYS A 28 23.17 -23.83 33.94
CA LYS A 28 24.01 -24.95 34.40
C LYS A 28 24.40 -24.72 35.87
N PRO A 29 24.19 -25.69 36.77
CA PRO A 29 24.61 -25.56 38.16
C PRO A 29 26.14 -25.54 38.26
N THR A 30 26.67 -24.46 38.84
CA THR A 30 28.09 -24.32 39.14
C THR A 30 28.47 -25.32 40.24
N LYS A 31 29.33 -26.29 39.92
CA LYS A 31 29.90 -27.20 40.94
C LYS A 31 30.82 -26.38 41.85
N THR A 32 30.37 -26.16 43.09
CA THR A 32 31.23 -25.66 44.16
C THR A 32 32.16 -26.79 44.58
N GLN A 33 33.43 -26.74 44.19
CA GLN A 33 34.47 -27.54 44.83
C GLN A 33 34.88 -26.81 46.11
N ALA A 34 34.51 -27.38 47.25
CA ALA A 34 35.05 -26.98 48.54
C ALA A 34 36.54 -27.34 48.59
N GLN A 35 37.41 -26.32 48.61
CA GLN A 35 38.80 -26.48 49.02
C GLN A 35 38.95 -26.03 50.48
N THR A 36 39.50 -26.95 51.25
CA THR A 36 39.76 -26.91 52.68
C THR A 36 40.67 -25.74 53.05
N VAL A 37 40.29 -25.03 54.12
CA VAL A 37 41.08 -23.96 54.73
C VAL A 37 42.30 -24.55 55.43
N THR A 38 43.50 -24.15 55.02
CA THR A 38 44.69 -24.12 55.89
C THR A 38 45.23 -22.70 55.93
N SER A 39 45.20 -22.13 57.13
CA SER A 39 45.70 -20.81 57.47
C SER A 39 47.22 -20.72 57.31
N THR A 40 47.75 -19.65 56.71
CA THR A 40 48.83 -18.83 57.30
C THR A 40 49.10 -17.53 56.53
N LYS A 41 48.81 -16.42 57.23
CA LYS A 41 49.42 -15.07 57.18
C LYS A 41 50.25 -14.67 55.94
N THR A 42 49.75 -13.74 55.13
CA THR A 42 50.19 -12.32 55.04
C THR A 42 49.32 -11.54 54.04
N LYS A 43 48.81 -10.38 54.46
CA LYS A 43 48.18 -9.38 53.56
C LYS A 43 49.25 -8.85 52.59
N PRO A 44 48.87 -8.57 51.34
CA PRO A 44 48.48 -7.20 51.04
C PRO A 44 47.02 -7.13 50.60
N ILE A 45 46.33 -6.12 51.12
CA ILE A 45 44.99 -5.73 50.71
C ILE A 45 45.09 -5.22 49.26
N LEU A 46 44.75 -6.06 48.28
CA LEU A 46 44.30 -5.53 46.99
C LEU A 46 42.83 -5.13 47.16
N LYS A 47 42.65 -3.83 47.42
CA LYS A 47 41.38 -3.13 47.23
C LYS A 47 40.88 -3.50 45.83
N ARG A 48 39.67 -4.06 45.74
CA ARG A 48 38.90 -4.06 44.51
C ARG A 48 38.64 -2.58 44.19
N SER A 49 39.42 -2.02 43.27
CA SER A 49 39.21 -0.65 42.79
C SER A 49 37.83 -0.59 42.16
N VAL A 50 36.99 0.31 42.67
CA VAL A 50 35.92 0.91 41.87
C VAL A 50 36.66 1.56 40.71
N GLU A 51 36.54 1.01 39.49
CA GLU A 51 37.11 1.65 38.30
C GLU A 51 36.41 3.00 38.15
N SER A 52 37.10 4.05 38.56
CA SER A 52 36.71 5.42 38.23
C SER A 52 36.84 5.55 36.72
N THR A 53 35.72 5.68 36.03
CA THR A 53 35.68 6.00 34.59
C THR A 53 36.57 7.21 34.29
N SER A 54 37.12 7.27 33.08
CA SER A 54 37.98 8.37 32.66
C SER A 54 37.32 9.76 32.81
N PRO A 55 38.12 10.83 33.01
CA PRO A 55 37.62 12.21 32.98
C PRO A 55 36.86 12.53 31.69
N GLU A 56 37.31 11.99 30.55
CA GLU A 56 36.69 12.16 29.24
C GLU A 56 35.29 11.53 29.20
N TYR A 57 35.11 10.35 29.79
CA TYR A 57 33.80 9.69 29.93
C TYR A 57 32.84 10.52 30.78
N GLN A 58 33.30 11.01 31.94
CA GLN A 58 32.50 11.86 32.82
C GLN A 58 32.13 13.20 32.17
N GLN A 59 33.05 13.77 31.41
CA GLN A 59 32.82 15.00 30.66
C GLN A 59 31.76 14.80 29.57
N ALA A 60 31.87 13.75 28.77
CA ALA A 60 30.91 13.45 27.71
C ALA A 60 29.49 13.22 28.27
N ILE A 61 29.34 12.49 29.38
CA ILE A 61 28.05 12.31 30.06
C ILE A 61 27.48 13.64 30.56
N ASN A 62 28.29 14.46 31.23
CA ASN A 62 27.83 15.73 31.78
C ASN A 62 27.34 16.68 30.67
N GLN A 63 28.09 16.78 29.57
CA GLN A 63 27.71 17.57 28.41
C GLN A 63 26.43 17.02 27.76
N PHE A 64 26.30 15.70 27.61
CA PHE A 64 25.12 15.06 27.07
C PHE A 64 23.87 15.35 27.93
N GLN A 65 23.96 15.22 29.25
CA GLN A 65 22.87 15.53 30.18
C GLN A 65 22.45 17.00 30.14
N LYS A 66 23.40 17.91 29.89
CA LYS A 66 23.15 19.34 29.66
C LYS A 66 22.67 19.67 28.25
N ARG A 67 22.44 18.66 27.40
CA ARG A 67 22.05 18.80 25.97
C ARG A 67 23.08 19.55 25.12
N GLN A 68 24.34 19.55 25.56
CA GLN A 68 25.47 20.10 24.81
C GLN A 68 26.00 19.04 23.85
N PHE A 69 25.15 18.57 22.93
CA PHE A 69 25.40 17.36 22.14
C PHE A 69 26.66 17.42 21.28
N THR A 70 26.90 18.54 20.59
CA THR A 70 28.14 18.73 19.81
C THR A 70 29.40 18.59 20.68
N ALA A 71 29.37 19.15 21.89
CA ALA A 71 30.49 19.05 22.83
C ALA A 71 30.63 17.62 23.37
N ALA A 72 29.51 16.97 23.70
CA ALA A 72 29.49 15.58 24.16
C ALA A 72 30.09 14.63 23.12
N VAL A 73 29.73 14.79 21.84
CA VAL A 73 30.26 13.98 20.73
C VAL A 73 31.76 14.24 20.53
N ALA A 74 32.23 15.49 20.68
CA ALA A 74 33.65 15.80 20.62
C ALA A 74 34.45 15.13 21.78
N SER A 75 33.91 15.14 23.00
CA SER A 75 34.51 14.41 24.12
C SER A 75 34.45 12.89 23.92
N TYR A 76 33.38 12.36 23.31
CA TYR A 76 33.31 10.95 22.91
C TYR A 76 34.37 10.59 21.85
N GLN A 77 34.65 11.44 20.87
CA GLN A 77 35.73 11.21 19.91
C GLN A 77 37.10 11.07 20.60
N GLN A 78 37.37 11.93 21.59
CA GLN A 78 38.60 11.84 22.39
C GLN A 78 38.64 10.57 23.24
N LEU A 79 37.50 10.20 23.84
CA LEU A 79 37.34 8.97 24.60
C LEU A 79 37.56 7.73 23.72
N ASN A 80 37.01 7.70 22.50
CA ASN A 80 37.14 6.58 21.58
C ASN A 80 38.60 6.31 21.18
N ASN A 81 39.42 7.35 21.13
CA ASN A 81 40.85 7.23 20.82
C ASN A 81 41.68 6.78 22.04
N SER A 82 41.26 7.11 23.26
CA SER A 82 42.05 6.91 24.49
C SER A 82 41.60 5.69 25.30
N HIS A 83 40.29 5.47 25.42
CA HIS A 83 39.67 4.40 26.20
C HIS A 83 38.51 3.74 25.39
N PRO A 84 38.83 2.92 24.37
CA PRO A 84 37.83 2.39 23.44
C PRO A 84 36.69 1.59 24.09
N LEU A 85 36.99 0.84 25.17
CA LEU A 85 35.97 0.07 25.91
C LEU A 85 34.98 0.98 26.64
N GLU A 86 35.46 2.09 27.22
CA GLU A 86 34.57 3.09 27.85
C GLU A 86 33.75 3.85 26.80
N ALA A 87 34.35 4.13 25.63
CA ALA A 87 33.63 4.73 24.51
C ALA A 87 32.50 3.80 24.02
N GLU A 88 32.79 2.51 23.82
CA GLU A 88 31.79 1.53 23.42
C GLU A 88 30.62 1.48 24.43
N GLN A 89 30.92 1.46 25.74
CA GLN A 89 29.88 1.52 26.79
C GLN A 89 29.03 2.79 26.70
N LEU A 90 29.66 3.96 26.52
CA LEU A 90 28.94 5.23 26.41
C LEU A 90 28.07 5.26 25.15
N TYR A 91 28.58 4.76 24.04
CA TYR A 91 27.85 4.66 22.78
C TYR A 91 26.59 3.81 22.91
N PHE A 92 26.69 2.62 23.53
CA PHE A 92 25.51 1.79 23.81
C PHE A 92 24.51 2.49 24.74
N SER A 93 24.99 3.19 25.78
CA SER A 93 24.11 3.99 26.63
C SER A 93 23.38 5.11 25.87
N TRP A 94 24.02 5.72 24.87
CA TRP A 94 23.40 6.72 24.02
C TRP A 94 22.38 6.13 23.04
N LEU A 95 22.63 4.94 22.51
CA LEU A 95 21.64 4.21 21.71
C LEU A 95 20.39 3.90 22.54
N ASP A 96 20.54 3.35 23.76
CA ASP A 96 19.41 3.07 24.66
C ASP A 96 18.60 4.34 24.98
N THR A 97 19.30 5.47 25.15
CA THR A 97 18.67 6.77 25.41
C THR A 97 17.88 7.24 24.20
N LEU A 98 18.44 7.14 22.99
CA LEU A 98 17.76 7.50 21.75
C LEU A 98 16.51 6.65 21.53
N ASP A 99 16.61 5.34 21.75
CA ASP A 99 15.46 4.43 21.68
C ASP A 99 14.35 4.88 22.65
N SER A 100 14.71 5.23 23.89
CA SER A 100 13.75 5.75 24.87
C SER A 100 13.09 7.05 24.42
N TRP A 101 13.88 8.01 23.91
CA TRP A 101 13.35 9.27 23.37
C TRP A 101 12.40 9.03 22.20
N LEU A 102 12.74 8.14 21.27
CA LEU A 102 11.89 7.80 20.13
C LEU A 102 10.60 7.10 20.58
N LEU A 103 10.67 6.17 21.55
CA LEU A 103 9.49 5.52 22.14
C LEU A 103 8.55 6.55 22.78
N ASN A 104 9.10 7.55 23.47
CA ASN A 104 8.36 8.63 24.13
C ASN A 104 7.99 9.80 23.18
N ASN A 105 8.29 9.69 21.88
CA ASN A 105 8.01 10.70 20.86
C ASN A 105 8.74 12.06 21.11
N GLU A 106 9.90 12.02 21.74
CA GLU A 106 10.76 13.18 22.01
C GLU A 106 11.63 13.51 20.77
N LEU A 107 10.98 13.76 19.63
CA LEU A 107 11.64 13.81 18.32
C LEU A 107 12.66 14.96 18.18
N THR A 108 12.42 16.11 18.80
CA THR A 108 13.30 17.28 18.72
C THR A 108 14.64 17.04 19.42
N ILE A 109 14.64 16.37 20.58
CA ILE A 109 15.89 16.09 21.30
C ILE A 109 16.66 14.96 20.61
N SER A 110 15.96 13.93 20.10
CA SER A 110 16.57 12.90 19.27
C SER A 110 17.23 13.50 18.02
N GLU A 111 16.54 14.38 17.29
CA GLU A 111 17.10 15.06 16.11
C GLU A 111 18.36 15.85 16.46
N ALA A 112 18.34 16.65 17.53
CA ALA A 112 19.48 17.46 17.92
C ALA A 112 20.72 16.60 18.24
N PHE A 113 20.53 15.46 18.91
CA PHE A 113 21.63 14.56 19.22
C PHE A 113 22.10 13.75 17.99
N LEU A 114 21.18 13.19 17.21
CA LEU A 114 21.48 12.45 15.98
C LEU A 114 22.24 13.34 14.99
N TYR A 115 21.82 14.59 14.81
CA TYR A 115 22.53 15.56 13.98
C TYR A 115 23.95 15.79 14.48
N ALA A 116 24.14 16.01 15.78
CA ALA A 116 25.47 16.23 16.36
C ALA A 116 26.38 15.00 16.20
N PHE A 117 25.83 13.79 16.35
CA PHE A 117 26.58 12.53 16.23
C PHE A 117 26.94 12.24 14.76
N LEU A 118 25.94 12.26 13.87
CA LEU A 118 26.13 11.95 12.44
C LEU A 118 26.96 13.01 11.70
N SER A 119 27.03 14.25 12.20
CA SER A 119 27.98 15.25 11.68
C SER A 119 29.45 14.83 11.90
N SER A 120 29.71 14.06 12.95
CA SER A 120 31.05 13.55 13.31
C SER A 120 31.31 12.14 12.77
N PHE A 121 30.26 11.32 12.68
CA PHE A 121 30.29 9.92 12.27
C PHE A 121 29.21 9.65 11.21
N PRO A 122 29.36 10.15 9.98
CA PRO A 122 28.29 10.17 8.97
C PRO A 122 27.87 8.79 8.46
N TYR A 123 28.68 7.76 8.73
CA TYR A 123 28.45 6.40 8.26
C TYR A 123 28.10 5.42 9.40
N ASP A 124 27.76 5.93 10.59
CA ASP A 124 27.33 5.08 11.70
C ASP A 124 25.94 4.48 11.41
N ILE A 125 25.94 3.19 11.10
CA ILE A 125 24.74 2.47 10.62
C ILE A 125 23.63 2.47 11.67
N LYS A 126 23.96 2.31 12.96
CA LYS A 126 22.94 2.24 14.02
C LYS A 126 22.30 3.61 14.24
N MET A 127 23.09 4.67 14.22
CA MET A 127 22.57 6.04 14.32
C MET A 127 21.74 6.43 13.10
N LEU A 128 22.15 6.02 11.90
CA LEU A 128 21.35 6.23 10.68
C LEU A 128 20.03 5.44 10.72
N GLN A 129 20.01 4.23 11.29
CA GLN A 129 18.77 3.47 11.52
C GLN A 129 17.84 4.18 12.51
N LEU A 130 18.37 4.76 13.58
CA LEU A 130 17.58 5.56 14.53
C LEU A 130 17.04 6.85 13.91
N GLU A 131 17.79 7.47 12.99
CA GLU A 131 17.30 8.61 12.20
C GLU A 131 16.14 8.21 11.28
N VAL A 132 16.21 7.03 10.64
CA VAL A 132 15.07 6.49 9.88
C VAL A 132 13.82 6.37 10.76
N GLU A 133 13.95 5.81 11.96
CA GLU A 133 12.81 5.66 12.88
C GLU A 133 12.26 7.00 13.38
N ARG A 134 13.14 8.00 13.58
CA ARG A 134 12.74 9.38 13.85
C ARG A 134 11.92 9.96 12.70
N LEU A 135 12.39 9.83 11.46
CA LEU A 135 11.70 10.32 10.25
C LEU A 135 10.32 9.67 10.10
N VAL A 136 10.20 8.37 10.34
CA VAL A 136 8.91 7.66 10.33
C VAL A 136 7.95 8.25 11.36
N LYS A 137 8.41 8.45 12.62
CA LYS A 137 7.59 9.05 13.68
C LYS A 137 7.22 10.50 13.41
N ASN A 138 8.09 11.24 12.74
CA ASN A 138 7.86 12.62 12.32
C ASN A 138 6.95 12.74 11.09
N GLN A 139 6.30 11.65 10.65
CA GLN A 139 5.44 11.60 9.48
C GLN A 139 6.15 11.99 8.17
N GLN A 140 7.44 11.65 8.06
CA GLN A 140 8.27 11.83 6.87
C GLN A 140 8.67 10.49 6.23
N PRO A 141 7.69 9.64 5.84
CA PRO A 141 7.96 8.29 5.38
C PRO A 141 8.78 8.23 4.10
N HIS A 142 8.62 9.19 3.18
CA HIS A 142 9.42 9.24 1.96
C HIS A 142 10.92 9.45 2.26
N GLN A 143 11.24 10.40 3.15
CA GLN A 143 12.63 10.65 3.57
C GLN A 143 13.22 9.43 4.29
N ALA A 144 12.43 8.76 5.14
CA ALA A 144 12.84 7.52 5.79
C ALA A 144 13.17 6.40 4.78
N ILE A 145 12.36 6.24 3.73
CA ILE A 145 12.59 5.27 2.66
C ILE A 145 13.88 5.59 1.89
N VAL A 146 14.09 6.86 1.50
CA VAL A 146 15.32 7.28 0.82
C VAL A 146 16.55 7.03 1.69
N ALA A 147 16.48 7.37 2.98
CA ALA A 147 17.56 7.09 3.92
C ALA A 147 17.88 5.59 4.02
N LEU A 148 16.88 4.71 4.05
CA LEU A 148 17.10 3.26 4.01
C LEU A 148 17.77 2.77 2.72
N PHE A 149 17.37 3.31 1.56
CA PHE A 149 18.05 2.99 0.29
C PHE A 149 19.52 3.40 0.32
N THR A 150 19.84 4.57 0.87
CA THR A 150 21.24 5.03 1.00
C THR A 150 22.05 4.19 1.99
N LEU A 151 21.40 3.61 3.00
CA LEU A 151 22.03 2.81 4.06
C LEU A 151 22.31 1.37 3.61
N GLN A 152 21.44 0.80 2.76
CA GLN A 152 21.53 -0.58 2.28
C GLN A 152 22.92 -1.01 1.76
N PRO A 153 23.62 -0.26 0.89
CA PRO A 153 24.94 -0.68 0.37
C PRO A 153 26.05 -0.68 1.42
N MET A 154 25.85 -0.04 2.58
CA MET A 154 26.84 0.05 3.65
C MET A 154 26.66 -1.05 4.71
N ALA A 155 25.51 -1.70 4.73
CA ALA A 155 25.11 -2.67 5.72
C ALA A 155 25.73 -4.06 5.50
N ASN A 156 25.94 -4.81 6.59
CA ASN A 156 26.30 -6.23 6.53
C ASN A 156 25.09 -7.11 6.14
N GLU A 157 25.31 -8.40 5.85
CA GLU A 157 24.26 -9.31 5.37
C GLU A 157 23.01 -9.38 6.29
N ALA A 158 23.22 -9.43 7.61
CA ALA A 158 22.12 -9.47 8.57
C ALA A 158 21.33 -8.15 8.61
N GLU A 159 22.04 -7.02 8.54
CA GLU A 159 21.44 -5.68 8.49
C GLU A 159 20.71 -5.45 7.16
N GLN A 160 21.26 -5.90 6.02
CA GLN A 160 20.65 -5.79 4.70
C GLN A 160 19.29 -6.49 4.65
N ALA A 161 19.15 -7.67 5.26
CA ALA A 161 17.88 -8.36 5.35
C ALA A 161 16.84 -7.54 6.13
N ALA A 162 17.24 -6.96 7.27
CA ALA A 162 16.37 -6.10 8.08
C ALA A 162 15.95 -4.82 7.34
N ILE A 163 16.89 -4.16 6.65
CA ILE A 163 16.65 -2.96 5.85
C ILE A 163 15.68 -3.27 4.70
N SER A 164 15.88 -4.38 4.00
CA SER A 164 15.03 -4.79 2.87
C SER A 164 13.59 -5.07 3.33
N MET A 165 13.43 -5.70 4.49
CA MET A 165 12.12 -5.91 5.11
C MET A 165 11.46 -4.57 5.48
N ARG A 166 12.23 -3.63 6.06
CA ARG A 166 11.73 -2.30 6.44
C ARG A 166 11.34 -1.46 5.22
N LEU A 167 12.16 -1.44 4.17
CA LEU A 167 11.86 -0.81 2.88
C LEU A 167 10.55 -1.33 2.29
N THR A 168 10.38 -2.65 2.27
CA THR A 168 9.15 -3.27 1.77
C THR A 168 7.93 -2.81 2.57
N GLN A 169 8.01 -2.82 3.90
CA GLN A 169 6.92 -2.37 4.77
C GLN A 169 6.56 -0.89 4.54
N LEU A 170 7.57 -0.01 4.51
CA LEU A 170 7.36 1.43 4.41
C LEU A 170 6.85 1.83 3.02
N THR A 171 7.45 1.30 1.95
CA THR A 171 7.01 1.61 0.58
C THR A 171 5.57 1.14 0.32
N GLN A 172 5.22 -0.08 0.73
CA GLN A 172 3.85 -0.59 0.61
C GLN A 172 2.84 0.25 1.41
N THR A 173 3.20 0.62 2.64
CA THR A 173 2.34 1.46 3.48
C THR A 173 2.16 2.85 2.88
N GLN A 174 3.22 3.42 2.33
CA GLN A 174 3.22 4.75 1.73
C GLN A 174 2.40 4.77 0.44
N ILE A 175 2.62 3.82 -0.47
CA ILE A 175 1.82 3.67 -1.70
C ILE A 175 0.34 3.53 -1.34
N LYS A 176 0.00 2.61 -0.42
CA LYS A 176 -1.39 2.41 0.02
C LYS A 176 -2.01 3.68 0.58
N THR A 177 -1.26 4.47 1.36
CA THR A 177 -1.73 5.72 1.96
C THR A 177 -1.98 6.78 0.90
N LEU A 178 -1.07 6.94 -0.06
CA LEU A 178 -1.21 7.88 -1.17
C LEU A 178 -2.35 7.49 -2.11
N SER A 179 -2.50 6.20 -2.43
CA SER A 179 -3.59 5.71 -3.29
C SER A 179 -4.96 5.96 -2.66
N LYS A 180 -5.12 5.77 -1.34
CA LYS A 180 -6.36 6.09 -0.63
C LYS A 180 -6.74 7.57 -0.66
N ARG A 181 -5.75 8.44 -0.85
CA ARG A 181 -5.93 9.90 -0.95
C ARG A 181 -5.96 10.38 -2.40
N GLU A 182 -5.93 9.44 -3.35
CA GLU A 182 -5.86 9.73 -4.79
C GLU A 182 -4.69 10.66 -5.17
N ALA A 183 -3.60 10.60 -4.40
CA ALA A 183 -2.40 11.40 -4.61
C ALA A 183 -1.50 10.77 -5.69
N TRP A 184 -2.06 10.55 -6.88
CA TRP A 184 -1.43 9.80 -7.97
C TRP A 184 -0.13 10.43 -8.45
N GLN A 185 -0.09 11.75 -8.62
CA GLN A 185 1.13 12.46 -9.00
C GLN A 185 2.25 12.29 -7.96
N GLU A 186 1.90 12.27 -6.67
CA GLU A 186 2.87 12.05 -5.61
C GLU A 186 3.42 10.61 -5.64
N ILE A 187 2.57 9.62 -5.95
CA ILE A 187 3.04 8.24 -6.16
C ILE A 187 4.05 8.22 -7.31
N VAL A 188 3.74 8.83 -8.46
CA VAL A 188 4.66 8.88 -9.61
C VAL A 188 6.01 9.49 -9.21
N ASN A 189 6.00 10.63 -8.53
CA ASN A 189 7.21 11.33 -8.11
C ASN A 189 8.05 10.49 -7.12
N GLN A 190 7.41 9.92 -6.10
CA GLN A 190 8.12 9.15 -5.08
C GLN A 190 8.65 7.83 -5.62
N THR A 191 7.87 7.10 -6.43
CA THR A 191 8.32 5.82 -7.01
C THR A 191 9.41 6.02 -8.05
N ALA A 192 9.44 7.13 -8.77
CA ALA A 192 10.55 7.46 -9.67
C ALA A 192 11.88 7.48 -8.91
N VAL A 193 11.94 8.18 -7.77
CA VAL A 193 13.12 8.20 -6.90
C VAL A 193 13.48 6.80 -6.40
N TRP A 194 12.49 5.99 -6.01
CA TRP A 194 12.77 4.63 -5.52
C TRP A 194 13.27 3.68 -6.62
N LEU A 195 12.79 3.87 -7.85
CA LEU A 195 13.24 3.12 -9.03
C LEU A 195 14.68 3.49 -9.43
N ASP A 196 15.20 4.65 -9.05
CA ASP A 196 16.63 4.97 -9.25
C ASP A 196 17.53 4.03 -8.43
N TYR A 197 17.06 3.51 -7.29
CA TYR A 197 17.78 2.53 -6.46
C TYR A 197 17.47 1.09 -6.84
N SER A 198 16.27 0.80 -7.36
CA SER A 198 15.82 -0.53 -7.73
C SER A 198 14.95 -0.48 -8.97
N SER A 199 15.60 -0.37 -10.14
CA SER A 199 14.99 -0.06 -11.45
C SER A 199 13.94 -1.06 -11.92
N GLU A 200 14.03 -2.30 -11.45
CA GLU A 200 13.18 -3.43 -11.83
C GLU A 200 12.26 -3.86 -10.68
N ASN A 201 12.11 -3.05 -9.61
CA ASN A 201 11.23 -3.42 -8.51
C ASN A 201 9.76 -3.51 -8.99
N PRO A 202 9.14 -4.71 -8.98
CA PRO A 202 7.83 -4.90 -9.60
C PRO A 202 6.73 -4.16 -8.84
N TYR A 203 6.87 -3.96 -7.52
CA TYR A 203 5.88 -3.24 -6.73
C TYR A 203 5.90 -1.74 -7.02
N HIS A 204 7.09 -1.16 -7.25
CA HIS A 204 7.23 0.27 -7.57
C HIS A 204 6.78 0.56 -9.00
N LEU A 205 7.15 -0.30 -9.96
CA LEU A 205 6.67 -0.24 -11.35
C LEU A 205 5.14 -0.35 -11.41
N MET A 206 4.56 -1.34 -10.72
CA MET A 206 3.10 -1.51 -10.69
C MET A 206 2.39 -0.31 -10.04
N ALA A 207 2.94 0.25 -8.97
CA ALA A 207 2.37 1.44 -8.33
C ALA A 207 2.43 2.66 -9.25
N GLN A 208 3.55 2.84 -9.96
CA GLN A 208 3.73 3.92 -10.92
C GLN A 208 2.80 3.76 -12.14
N ALA A 209 2.66 2.54 -12.68
CA ALA A 209 1.74 2.23 -13.78
C ALA A 209 0.28 2.53 -13.43
N ASN A 210 -0.17 2.08 -12.25
CA ASN A 210 -1.52 2.39 -11.76
C ASN A 210 -1.73 3.90 -11.62
N ALA A 211 -0.75 4.62 -11.05
CA ALA A 211 -0.87 6.07 -10.87
C ALA A 211 -0.96 6.82 -12.20
N PHE A 212 -0.15 6.44 -13.20
CA PHE A 212 -0.25 7.02 -14.55
C PHE A 212 -1.60 6.73 -15.22
N TYR A 213 -2.13 5.52 -15.08
CA TYR A 213 -3.46 5.17 -15.58
C TYR A 213 -4.54 6.08 -14.96
N GLN A 214 -4.50 6.29 -13.64
CA GLN A 214 -5.45 7.18 -12.94
C GLN A 214 -5.32 8.65 -13.36
N LEU A 215 -4.14 9.07 -13.82
CA LEU A 215 -3.89 10.40 -14.37
C LEU A 215 -4.27 10.52 -15.86
N GLY A 216 -4.71 9.43 -16.49
CA GLY A 216 -5.04 9.38 -17.92
C GLY A 216 -3.83 9.28 -18.84
N ASP A 217 -2.62 9.12 -18.30
CA ASP A 217 -1.40 8.92 -19.08
C ASP A 217 -1.22 7.42 -19.38
N LEU A 218 -2.00 6.95 -20.35
CA LEU A 218 -2.01 5.54 -20.75
C LEU A 218 -0.66 5.08 -21.35
N VAL A 219 0.11 5.99 -21.94
CA VAL A 219 1.43 5.67 -22.55
C VAL A 219 2.44 5.38 -21.44
N SER A 220 2.53 6.25 -20.44
CA SER A 220 3.41 6.04 -19.28
C SER A 220 2.96 4.85 -18.43
N ALA A 221 1.65 4.61 -18.33
CA ALA A 221 1.12 3.42 -17.66
C ALA A 221 1.58 2.14 -18.36
N GLN A 222 1.41 2.07 -19.69
CA GLN A 222 1.86 0.93 -20.50
C GLN A 222 3.37 0.71 -20.39
N SER A 223 4.16 1.78 -20.56
CA SER A 223 5.62 1.69 -20.52
C SER A 223 6.14 1.15 -19.18
N ASN A 224 5.45 1.40 -18.07
CA ASN A 224 5.81 0.83 -16.78
C ASN A 224 5.41 -0.64 -16.63
N LEU A 225 4.30 -1.09 -17.25
CA LEU A 225 3.95 -2.50 -17.33
C LEU A 225 4.94 -3.29 -18.18
N ASP A 226 5.40 -2.72 -19.30
CA ASP A 226 6.36 -3.36 -20.21
C ASP A 226 7.73 -3.62 -19.57
N ARG A 227 8.05 -2.89 -18.49
CA ARG A 227 9.28 -3.07 -17.70
C ARG A 227 9.20 -4.18 -16.66
N LEU A 228 8.02 -4.78 -16.44
CA LEU A 228 7.88 -5.89 -15.49
C LEU A 228 8.43 -7.18 -16.10
N ASP A 229 9.32 -7.85 -15.38
CA ASP A 229 9.81 -9.18 -15.76
C ASP A 229 8.69 -10.19 -15.91
N GLU A 230 8.81 -11.15 -16.84
CA GLU A 230 7.79 -12.18 -17.06
C GLU A 230 7.44 -13.00 -15.81
N GLU A 231 8.38 -13.20 -14.88
CA GLU A 231 8.24 -14.01 -13.66
C GLU A 231 7.96 -13.20 -12.38
N HIS A 232 7.54 -11.93 -12.51
CA HIS A 232 7.24 -11.07 -11.37
C HIS A 232 6.02 -11.55 -10.53
N PRO A 233 5.93 -11.20 -9.23
CA PRO A 233 4.85 -11.67 -8.35
C PRO A 233 3.47 -11.03 -8.60
N LEU A 234 3.37 -10.04 -9.50
CA LEU A 234 2.16 -9.23 -9.70
C LEU A 234 1.46 -9.50 -11.04
N LYS A 235 1.65 -10.69 -11.64
CA LYS A 235 1.13 -11.01 -13.00
C LYS A 235 -0.37 -10.74 -13.15
N SER A 236 -1.17 -11.12 -12.14
CA SER A 236 -2.63 -10.90 -12.17
C SER A 236 -2.97 -9.42 -12.21
N GLN A 237 -2.39 -8.62 -11.30
CA GLN A 237 -2.67 -7.19 -11.25
C GLN A 237 -2.18 -6.48 -12.52
N ALA A 238 -1.02 -6.85 -13.05
CA ALA A 238 -0.50 -6.31 -14.31
C ALA A 238 -1.43 -6.65 -15.48
N SER A 239 -1.93 -7.88 -15.55
CA SER A 239 -2.87 -8.31 -16.61
C SER A 239 -4.21 -7.58 -16.52
N GLU A 240 -4.71 -7.35 -15.30
CA GLU A 240 -5.91 -6.54 -15.05
C GLU A 240 -5.72 -5.10 -15.52
N LEU A 241 -4.60 -4.46 -15.13
CA LEU A 241 -4.31 -3.09 -15.57
C LEU A 241 -4.09 -3.01 -17.09
N GLN A 242 -3.43 -4.01 -17.69
CA GLN A 242 -3.26 -4.10 -19.13
C GLN A 242 -4.61 -4.14 -19.86
N ALA A 243 -5.57 -4.92 -19.37
CA ALA A 243 -6.91 -4.97 -19.93
C ALA A 243 -7.62 -3.61 -19.80
N LEU A 244 -7.48 -2.92 -18.66
CA LEU A 244 -8.02 -1.58 -18.48
C LEU A 244 -7.42 -0.57 -19.46
N ILE A 245 -6.10 -0.59 -19.65
CA ILE A 245 -5.40 0.26 -20.61
C ILE A 245 -5.87 -0.04 -22.04
N ASN A 246 -5.96 -1.33 -22.42
CA ASN A 246 -6.44 -1.73 -23.75
C ASN A 246 -7.90 -1.32 -24.00
N ASN A 247 -8.74 -1.38 -22.98
CA ASN A 247 -10.13 -0.90 -23.06
C ASN A 247 -10.19 0.63 -23.16
N ALA A 248 -9.29 1.34 -22.48
CA ALA A 248 -9.19 2.79 -22.59
C ALA A 248 -8.67 3.24 -23.97
N TYR A 249 -7.86 2.42 -24.64
CA TYR A 249 -7.45 2.63 -26.04
C TYR A 249 -8.49 2.18 -27.06
N SER A 250 -9.34 1.20 -26.72
CA SER A 250 -10.38 0.70 -27.62
C SER A 250 -11.49 1.74 -27.77
N GLU A 251 -11.83 2.11 -29.01
CA GLU A 251 -13.03 2.90 -29.33
C GLU A 251 -14.34 2.14 -29.00
N VAL A 252 -14.23 0.84 -28.71
CA VAL A 252 -15.33 -0.05 -28.34
C VAL A 252 -15.45 -0.11 -26.82
N ASP A 253 -16.57 0.37 -26.30
CA ASP A 253 -16.89 0.34 -24.87
C ASP A 253 -17.46 -1.03 -24.48
N LEU A 254 -16.80 -1.71 -23.54
CA LEU A 254 -17.16 -3.06 -23.08
C LEU A 254 -17.95 -3.00 -21.78
N VAL A 255 -19.27 -3.12 -21.87
CA VAL A 255 -20.19 -3.00 -20.74
C VAL A 255 -20.46 -4.39 -20.14
N PRO A 256 -20.18 -4.64 -18.85
CA PRO A 256 -20.47 -5.92 -18.20
C PRO A 256 -21.97 -6.23 -18.17
N LEU A 257 -22.33 -7.49 -18.37
CA LEU A 257 -23.71 -7.98 -18.34
C LEU A 257 -23.93 -8.99 -17.21
N THR A 258 -25.08 -8.91 -16.56
CA THR A 258 -25.56 -9.88 -15.58
C THR A 258 -26.64 -10.76 -16.21
N LYS A 259 -26.43 -12.08 -16.24
CA LYS A 259 -27.41 -13.01 -16.78
C LYS A 259 -28.63 -13.14 -15.85
N HIS A 260 -29.83 -12.95 -16.38
CA HIS A 260 -31.10 -13.08 -15.66
C HIS A 260 -32.08 -13.93 -16.49
N GLY A 261 -32.14 -15.23 -16.17
CA GLY A 261 -32.90 -16.20 -16.97
C GLY A 261 -32.35 -16.31 -18.39
N ALA A 262 -33.20 -16.02 -19.38
CA ALA A 262 -32.84 -16.00 -20.80
C ALA A 262 -32.34 -14.62 -21.30
N HIS A 263 -32.27 -13.62 -20.41
CA HIS A 263 -31.93 -12.24 -20.78
C HIS A 263 -30.67 -11.75 -20.05
N TYR A 264 -30.18 -10.59 -20.46
CA TYR A 264 -29.08 -9.87 -19.83
C TYR A 264 -29.56 -8.56 -19.24
N LEU A 265 -29.09 -8.29 -18.02
CA LEU A 265 -29.21 -7.01 -17.34
C LEU A 265 -27.89 -6.25 -17.44
N LEU A 266 -27.96 -4.93 -17.42
CA LEU A 266 -26.81 -4.05 -17.33
C LEU A 266 -27.12 -2.86 -16.44
N ASP A 267 -26.08 -2.34 -15.79
CA ASP A 267 -26.18 -1.14 -14.96
C ASP A 267 -26.20 0.11 -15.84
N ILE A 268 -27.08 1.05 -15.49
CA ILE A 268 -27.17 2.37 -16.10
C ILE A 268 -27.15 3.45 -15.02
N THR A 269 -26.74 4.65 -15.42
CA THR A 269 -26.91 5.87 -14.63
C THR A 269 -27.82 6.83 -15.38
N VAL A 270 -28.83 7.37 -14.71
CA VAL A 270 -29.77 8.35 -15.26
C VAL A 270 -29.56 9.70 -14.57
N ASN A 271 -29.52 10.77 -15.36
CA ASN A 271 -29.24 12.15 -14.93
C ASN A 271 -27.99 12.24 -14.02
N ASP A 272 -26.95 11.48 -14.34
CA ASP A 272 -25.66 11.42 -13.61
C ASP A 272 -25.75 11.12 -12.09
N ALA A 273 -26.91 10.66 -11.60
CA ALA A 273 -27.16 10.50 -10.17
C ALA A 273 -27.82 9.17 -9.81
N LEU A 274 -28.83 8.74 -10.58
CA LEU A 274 -29.64 7.58 -10.22
C LEU A 274 -29.17 6.32 -10.95
N ASN A 275 -28.63 5.36 -10.19
CA ASN A 275 -28.22 4.06 -10.73
C ASN A 275 -29.37 3.06 -10.71
N THR A 276 -29.57 2.34 -11.82
CA THR A 276 -30.55 1.26 -11.92
C THR A 276 -30.11 0.22 -12.95
N GLN A 277 -30.90 -0.85 -13.11
CA GLN A 277 -30.63 -1.93 -14.06
C GLN A 277 -31.73 -2.06 -15.10
N LEU A 278 -31.32 -2.19 -16.36
CA LEU A 278 -32.21 -2.48 -17.47
C LEU A 278 -31.91 -3.83 -18.09
N MET A 279 -32.96 -4.48 -18.57
CA MET A 279 -32.88 -5.66 -19.41
C MET A 279 -32.71 -5.26 -20.87
N ILE A 280 -31.78 -5.87 -21.58
CA ILE A 280 -31.60 -5.61 -23.02
C ILE A 280 -32.79 -6.16 -23.80
N ASP A 281 -33.48 -5.29 -24.55
CA ASP A 281 -34.59 -5.67 -25.42
C ASP A 281 -34.47 -5.00 -26.79
N THR A 282 -33.87 -5.71 -27.76
CA THR A 282 -33.74 -5.25 -29.14
C THR A 282 -35.07 -5.18 -29.89
N GLY A 283 -36.16 -5.74 -29.33
CA GLY A 283 -37.51 -5.63 -29.87
C GLY A 283 -38.23 -4.34 -29.45
N ALA A 284 -37.75 -3.64 -28.41
CA ALA A 284 -38.34 -2.40 -27.93
C ALA A 284 -37.78 -1.20 -28.70
N SER A 285 -38.65 -0.40 -29.33
CA SER A 285 -38.20 0.83 -30.02
C SER A 285 -37.75 1.93 -29.06
N LEU A 286 -38.38 2.02 -27.89
CA LEU A 286 -38.08 3.00 -26.84
C LEU A 286 -37.71 2.29 -25.54
N THR A 287 -36.78 2.88 -24.80
CA THR A 287 -36.36 2.45 -23.47
C THR A 287 -37.50 2.67 -22.47
N VAL A 288 -37.76 1.67 -21.63
CA VAL A 288 -38.81 1.69 -20.61
C VAL A 288 -38.18 1.73 -19.24
N LEU A 289 -38.53 2.73 -18.43
CA LEU A 289 -38.14 2.81 -17.03
C LEU A 289 -39.35 2.50 -16.13
N PRO A 290 -39.15 1.80 -14.99
CA PRO A 290 -40.19 1.65 -13.98
C PRO A 290 -40.66 3.03 -13.48
N GLN A 291 -41.96 3.16 -13.16
CA GLN A 291 -42.50 4.42 -12.65
C GLN A 291 -41.76 4.89 -11.37
N THR A 292 -41.37 3.94 -10.51
CA THR A 292 -40.58 4.23 -9.30
C THR A 292 -39.22 4.85 -9.59
N VAL A 293 -38.61 4.54 -10.73
CA VAL A 293 -37.36 5.17 -11.20
C VAL A 293 -37.66 6.61 -11.60
N ILE A 294 -38.71 6.84 -12.38
CA ILE A 294 -39.12 8.19 -12.83
C ILE A 294 -39.45 9.10 -11.65
N ASP A 295 -40.18 8.60 -10.68
CA ASP A 295 -40.58 9.37 -9.49
C ASP A 295 -39.37 9.74 -8.59
N ALA A 296 -38.27 8.99 -8.69
CA ALA A 296 -37.03 9.21 -7.94
C ALA A 296 -36.02 10.11 -8.68
N LEU A 297 -36.25 10.47 -9.94
CA LEU A 297 -35.30 11.26 -10.73
C LEU A 297 -35.31 12.73 -10.34
N TYR A 298 -34.10 13.29 -10.25
CA TYR A 298 -33.84 14.72 -10.19
C TYR A 298 -32.83 15.12 -11.27
N PRO A 299 -33.05 16.21 -12.02
CA PRO A 299 -34.29 16.98 -12.05
C PRO A 299 -35.48 16.15 -12.57
N THR A 300 -36.69 16.61 -12.26
CA THR A 300 -37.92 15.92 -12.65
C THR A 300 -38.00 15.80 -14.18
N PRO A 301 -38.22 14.60 -14.74
CA PRO A 301 -38.28 14.41 -16.18
C PRO A 301 -39.40 15.22 -16.85
N GLU A 302 -39.16 15.73 -18.07
CA GLU A 302 -40.14 16.47 -18.85
C GLU A 302 -41.22 15.51 -19.38
N TYR A 303 -42.48 15.73 -19.01
CA TYR A 303 -43.60 14.92 -19.52
C TYR A 303 -44.01 15.34 -20.94
N LEU A 304 -43.97 14.39 -21.88
CA LEU A 304 -44.23 14.61 -23.30
C LEU A 304 -45.60 14.10 -23.78
N GLY A 305 -46.41 13.52 -22.87
CA GLY A 305 -47.74 13.01 -23.17
C GLY A 305 -47.89 11.50 -23.02
N THR A 306 -49.09 11.02 -23.31
CA THR A 306 -49.44 9.58 -23.26
C THR A 306 -49.61 9.04 -24.66
N MET A 307 -49.16 7.81 -24.90
CA MET A 307 -49.29 7.12 -26.18
C MET A 307 -49.65 5.65 -26.00
N MET A 308 -50.29 5.08 -27.03
CA MET A 308 -50.52 3.63 -27.13
C MET A 308 -49.31 2.96 -27.74
N VAL A 309 -48.78 1.95 -27.08
CA VAL A 309 -47.64 1.14 -27.53
C VAL A 309 -48.05 -0.31 -27.69
N ASN A 310 -47.40 -1.02 -28.61
CA ASN A 310 -47.53 -2.47 -28.73
C ASN A 310 -46.48 -3.13 -27.84
N THR A 311 -46.90 -4.02 -26.97
CA THR A 311 -46.02 -4.84 -26.12
C THR A 311 -46.22 -6.31 -26.47
N ALA A 312 -45.36 -7.19 -25.95
CA ALA A 312 -45.53 -8.64 -26.10
C ALA A 312 -46.89 -9.15 -25.57
N ASN A 313 -47.48 -8.43 -24.60
CA ASN A 313 -48.77 -8.75 -23.99
C ASN A 313 -49.95 -7.99 -24.62
N GLY A 314 -49.74 -7.37 -25.79
CA GLY A 314 -50.75 -6.58 -26.50
C GLY A 314 -50.58 -5.07 -26.31
N LYS A 315 -51.63 -4.30 -26.58
CA LYS A 315 -51.60 -2.85 -26.53
C LYS A 315 -51.61 -2.34 -25.09
N ALA A 316 -50.68 -1.45 -24.76
CA ALA A 316 -50.58 -0.80 -23.45
C ALA A 316 -50.55 0.73 -23.61
N THR A 317 -51.03 1.42 -22.58
CA THR A 317 -50.91 2.88 -22.47
C THR A 317 -49.60 3.20 -21.76
N ALA A 318 -48.75 4.02 -22.38
CA ALA A 318 -47.46 4.44 -21.86
C ALA A 318 -47.38 5.96 -21.75
N GLN A 319 -46.78 6.45 -20.68
CA GLN A 319 -46.43 7.86 -20.51
C GLN A 319 -45.02 8.08 -21.05
N ARG A 320 -44.82 9.10 -21.88
CA ARG A 320 -43.52 9.45 -22.45
C ARG A 320 -42.91 10.61 -21.67
N TYR A 321 -41.64 10.47 -21.34
CA TYR A 321 -40.86 11.52 -20.69
C TYR A 321 -39.54 11.76 -21.42
N ARG A 322 -38.92 12.90 -21.17
CA ARG A 322 -37.53 13.20 -21.52
C ARG A 322 -36.70 13.42 -20.26
N ILE A 323 -35.56 12.73 -20.22
CA ILE A 323 -34.54 12.82 -19.17
C ILE A 323 -33.31 13.58 -19.69
N GLU A 324 -32.51 14.13 -18.79
CA GLU A 324 -31.33 14.93 -19.16
C GLU A 324 -30.23 14.06 -19.75
N SER A 325 -29.94 12.93 -19.11
CA SER A 325 -28.91 12.00 -19.57
C SER A 325 -29.22 10.54 -19.21
N ILE A 326 -28.79 9.64 -20.08
CA ILE A 326 -28.64 8.22 -19.79
C ILE A 326 -27.20 7.81 -20.10
N LYS A 327 -26.56 7.15 -19.13
CA LYS A 327 -25.19 6.65 -19.23
C LYS A 327 -25.16 5.14 -19.10
N ILE A 328 -24.46 4.49 -20.02
CA ILE A 328 -24.20 3.05 -20.05
C ILE A 328 -22.72 2.85 -20.38
N GLY A 329 -21.97 2.23 -19.48
CA GLY A 329 -20.50 2.21 -19.58
C GLY A 329 -19.93 3.63 -19.61
N GLN A 330 -19.18 3.93 -20.67
CA GLN A 330 -18.64 5.26 -21.00
C GLN A 330 -19.54 6.07 -21.95
N GLN A 331 -20.62 5.47 -22.47
CA GLN A 331 -21.52 6.12 -23.42
C GLN A 331 -22.57 6.96 -22.70
N VAL A 332 -22.67 8.24 -23.07
CA VAL A 332 -23.65 9.18 -22.53
C VAL A 332 -24.48 9.75 -23.67
N LEU A 333 -25.81 9.61 -23.58
CA LEU A 333 -26.76 10.29 -24.46
C LEU A 333 -27.55 11.30 -23.64
N THR A 334 -27.71 12.51 -24.17
CA THR A 334 -28.45 13.59 -23.53
C THR A 334 -29.81 13.82 -24.19
N ASN A 335 -30.74 14.48 -23.50
CA ASN A 335 -32.09 14.76 -23.99
C ASN A 335 -32.81 13.48 -24.46
N PHE A 336 -32.77 12.46 -23.61
CA PHE A 336 -33.14 11.10 -23.99
C PHE A 336 -34.61 10.79 -23.65
N ASP A 337 -35.33 10.18 -24.58
CA ASP A 337 -36.74 9.86 -24.40
C ASP A 337 -36.93 8.48 -23.78
N ILE A 338 -37.81 8.38 -22.79
CA ILE A 338 -38.17 7.13 -22.13
C ILE A 338 -39.68 6.96 -22.07
N LEU A 339 -40.11 5.72 -21.81
CA LEU A 339 -41.49 5.38 -21.51
C LEU A 339 -41.62 4.88 -20.07
N ALA A 340 -42.75 5.21 -19.43
CA ALA A 340 -43.22 4.59 -18.21
C ALA A 340 -44.56 3.90 -18.46
N ILE A 341 -44.68 2.64 -18.03
CA ILE A 341 -45.89 1.82 -18.17
C ILE A 341 -46.37 1.43 -16.78
N SER A 342 -47.57 1.87 -16.40
CA SER A 342 -48.12 1.81 -15.03
C SER A 342 -48.31 0.39 -14.47
N GLN A 343 -48.14 -0.66 -15.28
CA GLN A 343 -48.32 -2.07 -14.90
C GLN A 343 -47.08 -2.93 -15.16
N HIS A 344 -45.92 -2.33 -15.45
CA HIS A 344 -44.68 -3.09 -15.65
C HIS A 344 -44.06 -3.47 -14.31
N SER A 345 -44.31 -4.70 -13.85
CA SER A 345 -43.64 -5.28 -12.68
C SER A 345 -42.37 -5.99 -13.12
N GLY A 346 -41.21 -5.35 -12.99
CA GLY A 346 -39.91 -5.94 -13.33
C GLY A 346 -38.83 -4.91 -13.60
N HIS A 347 -37.68 -5.38 -14.09
CA HIS A 347 -36.62 -4.52 -14.60
C HIS A 347 -37.12 -3.71 -15.81
N GLY A 348 -36.65 -2.48 -15.97
CA GLY A 348 -36.90 -1.70 -17.17
C GLY A 348 -36.28 -2.36 -18.41
N LEU A 349 -36.58 -1.81 -19.59
CA LEU A 349 -36.11 -2.33 -20.88
C LEU A 349 -35.20 -1.31 -21.54
N LEU A 350 -34.01 -1.73 -21.97
CA LEU A 350 -33.14 -0.94 -22.83
C LEU A 350 -33.55 -1.16 -24.29
N GLY A 351 -34.07 -0.11 -24.92
CA GLY A 351 -34.59 -0.16 -26.27
C GLY A 351 -33.61 0.34 -27.34
N MET A 352 -34.07 0.25 -28.59
CA MET A 352 -33.31 0.65 -29.78
C MET A 352 -33.04 2.15 -29.86
N ASN A 353 -33.82 3.01 -29.18
CA ASN A 353 -33.51 4.43 -29.11
C ASN A 353 -32.19 4.74 -28.40
N PHE A 354 -31.61 3.81 -27.64
CA PHE A 354 -30.21 3.86 -27.21
C PHE A 354 -29.31 3.06 -28.15
N LEU A 355 -29.64 1.77 -28.35
CA LEU A 355 -28.74 0.81 -29.00
C LEU A 355 -28.42 1.17 -30.46
N GLN A 356 -29.32 1.87 -31.18
CA GLN A 356 -29.13 2.24 -32.58
C GLN A 356 -27.95 3.20 -32.83
N TYR A 357 -27.48 3.91 -31.80
CA TYR A 357 -26.35 4.84 -31.91
C TYR A 357 -25.00 4.13 -31.98
N PHE A 358 -24.98 2.81 -31.80
CA PHE A 358 -23.77 2.01 -31.73
C PHE A 358 -23.84 0.87 -32.74
N LYS A 359 -22.69 0.41 -33.22
CA LYS A 359 -22.54 -0.97 -33.66
C LYS A 359 -22.35 -1.78 -32.39
N PHE A 360 -23.36 -2.58 -32.04
CA PHE A 360 -23.34 -3.32 -30.79
C PHE A 360 -23.31 -4.83 -30.99
N ASN A 361 -22.65 -5.52 -30.07
CA ASN A 361 -22.60 -6.98 -30.02
C ASN A 361 -22.76 -7.48 -28.58
N ILE A 362 -23.50 -8.56 -28.40
CA ILE A 362 -23.65 -9.21 -27.09
C ILE A 362 -22.76 -10.44 -27.08
N ASN A 363 -21.60 -10.32 -26.43
CA ASN A 363 -20.66 -11.40 -26.25
C ASN A 363 -21.11 -12.30 -25.09
N GLN A 364 -21.75 -13.42 -25.43
CA GLN A 364 -22.27 -14.37 -24.43
C GLN A 364 -21.18 -15.23 -23.77
N GLN A 365 -19.95 -15.24 -24.31
CA GLN A 365 -18.84 -15.98 -23.71
C GLN A 365 -18.23 -15.18 -22.56
N THR A 366 -18.09 -13.86 -22.75
CA THR A 366 -17.54 -12.95 -21.74
C THR A 366 -18.61 -12.24 -20.91
N ASN A 367 -19.90 -12.41 -21.26
CA ASN A 367 -21.04 -11.67 -20.70
C ASN A 367 -20.82 -10.15 -20.80
N GLN A 368 -20.54 -9.66 -22.00
CA GLN A 368 -20.30 -8.24 -22.26
C GLN A 368 -21.17 -7.72 -23.40
N LEU A 369 -21.61 -6.47 -23.31
CA LEU A 369 -22.16 -5.69 -24.41
C LEU A 369 -21.05 -4.79 -24.94
N GLU A 370 -20.68 -5.03 -26.18
CA GLU A 370 -19.68 -4.25 -26.91
C GLU A 370 -20.42 -3.10 -27.61
N LEU A 371 -20.00 -1.85 -27.39
CA LEU A 371 -20.59 -0.65 -27.98
C LEU A 371 -19.53 0.15 -28.74
N ASP A 372 -19.59 0.12 -30.07
CA ASP A 372 -18.73 0.89 -30.96
C ASP A 372 -19.51 2.09 -31.54
N LYS A 373 -18.98 3.32 -31.42
CA LYS A 373 -19.66 4.52 -31.95
C LYS A 373 -19.69 4.46 -33.48
N GLN A 374 -20.86 4.72 -34.06
CA GLN A 374 -21.04 4.70 -35.52
C GLN A 374 -20.33 5.83 -36.25
#